data_AF-A0A412L1D1-F1
#
_entry.id   AF-A0A412L1D1-F1
#
_cell.length_a   1.000
_cell.length_b   1.000
_cell.length_c   1.000
_cell.angle_alpha   90.00
_cell.angle_beta   90.00
_cell.angle_gamma   90.00
#
_symmetry.space_group_name_H-M   'P 1'
#
loop_
_entity.id
_entity.type
_entity.pdbx_description
1 polymer ?
#
loop_
_entity_poly.entity_id
_entity_poly.type
_entity_poly.pdbx_seq_one_letter_code
_entity_poly.pdbx_strand_id
1 'polypeptide(L)'
;MLQGIDRRENDFTNDVKDMPYEEFPEWCKLQYEYANGRLLPAGYVPQSIYWLYIDGEPVGVGKIRWKLTETSREAGGNIGYAISRQYRGHGYGTILLKSLIDIAKSGNCPELLATVKKYNYASKRVMEKCSGELVRETDERWYYRLG
;
A
#
# COMPACT_ATOMS: atom_id res chain seq x y z
N MET A 1 -14.70 6.41 1.48
CA MET A 1 -13.43 5.76 1.86
C MET A 1 -12.21 6.65 1.67
N LEU A 2 -11.80 6.96 0.42
CA LEU A 2 -10.54 7.66 0.14
C LEU A 2 -10.44 9.02 0.84
N GLN A 3 -11.56 9.75 0.97
CA GLN A 3 -11.60 11.02 1.70
C GLN A 3 -11.41 10.90 3.22
N GLY A 4 -11.54 9.68 3.78
CA GLY A 4 -11.29 9.34 5.19
C GLY A 4 -9.87 8.86 5.47
N ILE A 5 -8.96 8.99 4.50
CA ILE A 5 -7.52 8.71 4.61
C ILE A 5 -6.79 10.02 4.28
N ASP A 6 -5.94 10.55 5.17
CA ASP A 6 -5.22 11.79 4.86
C ASP A 6 -4.25 11.61 3.69
N ARG A 7 -3.86 12.74 3.09
CA ARG A 7 -2.96 12.81 1.93
C ARG A 7 -1.66 12.02 2.16
N ARG A 8 -1.17 12.00 3.41
CA ARG A 8 -0.07 11.15 3.83
C ARG A 8 -0.26 10.66 5.26
N GLU A 9 -0.28 9.34 5.45
CA GLU A 9 -0.31 8.72 6.77
C GLU A 9 0.68 7.55 6.81
N ASN A 10 1.61 7.53 7.76
CA ASN A 10 2.57 6.43 7.93
C ASN A 10 3.32 6.03 6.65
N ASP A 11 3.73 7.02 5.85
CA ASP A 11 4.37 6.87 4.52
C ASP A 11 3.47 6.33 3.39
N PHE A 12 2.20 6.01 3.67
CA PHE A 12 1.21 5.81 2.62
C PHE A 12 0.75 7.16 2.06
N THR A 13 0.72 7.30 0.73
CA THR A 13 0.22 8.50 0.05
C THR A 13 -1.15 8.28 -0.56
N ASN A 14 -2.03 9.26 -0.40
CA ASN A 14 -3.37 9.30 -0.96
C ASN A 14 -3.54 10.57 -1.80
N ASP A 15 -3.25 10.46 -3.10
CA ASP A 15 -3.21 11.61 -4.01
C ASP A 15 -4.59 12.18 -4.32
N VAL A 16 -5.65 11.43 -3.98
CA VAL A 16 -7.05 11.84 -4.22
C VAL A 16 -7.72 12.45 -2.99
N LYS A 17 -7.00 12.64 -1.88
CA LYS A 17 -7.52 13.35 -0.71
C LYS A 17 -7.84 14.80 -1.08
N ASP A 18 -9.11 15.16 -0.93
CA ASP A 18 -9.72 16.45 -1.28
C ASP A 18 -9.74 16.76 -2.79
N MET A 19 -9.57 15.73 -3.63
CA MET A 19 -9.75 15.82 -5.09
C MET A 19 -11.24 15.96 -5.43
N PRO A 20 -11.63 16.91 -6.31
CA PRO A 20 -12.98 16.96 -6.87
C PRO A 20 -13.36 15.65 -7.55
N TYR A 21 -14.62 15.24 -7.44
CA TYR A 21 -15.05 13.95 -7.99
C TYR A 21 -14.90 13.90 -9.51
N GLU A 22 -15.04 15.04 -10.18
CA GLU A 22 -14.93 15.20 -11.63
C GLU A 22 -13.52 14.91 -12.15
N GLU A 23 -12.49 15.07 -11.31
CA GLU A 23 -11.08 14.77 -11.66
C GLU A 23 -10.72 13.31 -11.41
N PHE A 24 -11.48 12.61 -10.56
CA PHE A 24 -11.19 11.23 -10.17
C PHE A 24 -11.13 10.24 -11.36
N PRO A 25 -12.02 10.31 -12.37
CA PRO A 25 -11.91 9.46 -13.56
C PRO A 25 -10.60 9.62 -14.32
N GLU A 26 -10.07 10.84 -14.43
CA GLU A 26 -8.78 11.09 -15.11
C GLU A 26 -7.62 10.56 -14.28
N TRP A 27 -7.69 10.70 -12.96
CA TRP A 27 -6.73 10.05 -12.07
C TRP A 27 -6.74 8.52 -12.24
N CYS A 28 -7.91 7.88 -12.31
CA CYS A 28 -8.03 6.44 -12.56
C CYS A 28 -7.39 6.02 -13.90
N LYS A 29 -7.62 6.78 -14.97
CA LYS A 29 -6.98 6.53 -16.27
C LYS A 29 -5.46 6.62 -16.17
N LEU A 30 -4.93 7.65 -15.48
CA LEU A 30 -3.49 7.79 -15.28
C LEU A 30 -2.90 6.62 -14.45
N GLN A 31 -3.60 6.17 -13.41
CA GLN A 31 -3.14 4.99 -12.65
C GLN A 31 -3.16 3.71 -13.48
N TYR A 32 -4.11 3.57 -14.41
CA TYR A 32 -4.12 2.46 -15.37
C TYR A 32 -2.90 2.51 -16.31
N GLU A 33 -2.55 3.70 -16.80
CA GLU A 33 -1.32 3.90 -17.59
C GLU A 33 -0.08 3.49 -16.78
N TYR A 34 0.01 3.94 -15.52
CA TYR A 34 1.12 3.58 -14.62
C TYR A 34 1.21 2.07 -14.37
N ALA A 35 0.07 1.39 -14.18
CA ALA A 35 0.02 -0.05 -14.00
C ALA A 35 0.57 -0.81 -15.23
N ASN A 36 0.40 -0.25 -16.43
CA ASN A 36 0.92 -0.80 -17.69
C ASN A 36 2.34 -0.31 -18.03
N GLY A 37 3.01 0.39 -17.11
CA GLY A 37 4.35 0.93 -17.33
C GLY A 37 4.40 2.10 -18.31
N ARG A 38 3.27 2.74 -18.59
CA ARG A 38 3.13 3.90 -19.49
C ARG A 38 2.98 5.18 -18.69
N LEU A 39 3.46 6.29 -19.24
CA LEU A 39 3.40 7.64 -18.64
C LEU A 39 4.02 7.76 -17.23
N LEU A 40 4.82 6.78 -16.79
CA LEU A 40 5.46 6.79 -15.49
C LEU A 40 6.40 8.00 -15.36
N PRO A 41 6.32 8.77 -14.25
CA PRO A 41 7.33 9.77 -13.94
C PRO A 41 8.72 9.14 -13.82
N ALA A 42 9.77 9.95 -14.03
CA ALA A 42 11.14 9.48 -13.87
C ALA A 42 11.36 8.85 -12.47
N GLY A 43 11.93 7.65 -12.43
CA GLY A 43 12.19 6.90 -11.20
C GLY A 43 11.00 6.12 -10.64
N TYR A 44 9.82 6.19 -11.25
CA TYR A 44 8.66 5.38 -10.86
C TYR A 44 8.71 3.99 -11.50
N VAL A 45 8.07 3.03 -10.83
CA VAL A 45 7.86 1.67 -11.33
C VAL A 45 6.37 1.41 -11.47
N PRO A 46 5.96 0.43 -12.30
CA PRO A 46 4.55 0.06 -12.41
C PRO A 46 3.94 -0.26 -11.06
N GLN A 47 2.74 0.28 -10.82
CA GLN A 47 2.00 0.06 -9.58
C GLN A 47 0.55 -0.29 -9.87
N SER A 48 0.00 -1.20 -9.08
CA SER A 48 -1.42 -1.53 -9.07
C SER A 48 -2.04 -1.06 -7.76
N ILE A 49 -3.22 -0.45 -7.86
CA ILE A 49 -4.01 0.02 -6.72
C ILE A 49 -5.22 -0.89 -6.56
N TYR A 50 -5.49 -1.31 -5.34
CA TYR A 50 -6.58 -2.22 -4.98
C TYR A 50 -7.43 -1.59 -3.89
N TRP A 51 -8.73 -1.91 -3.89
CA TRP A 51 -9.68 -1.47 -2.88
C TRP A 51 -10.22 -2.68 -2.15
N LEU A 52 -10.23 -2.62 -0.81
CA LEU A 52 -10.93 -3.61 0.00
C LEU A 52 -12.40 -3.19 0.13
N TYR A 53 -13.30 -4.06 -0.30
CA TYR A 53 -14.73 -3.93 -0.06
C TYR A 53 -15.17 -4.89 1.04
N ILE A 54 -15.99 -4.41 1.97
CA ILE A 54 -16.66 -5.20 3.00
C ILE A 54 -18.14 -4.86 2.91
N ASP A 55 -18.99 -5.86 2.70
CA ASP A 55 -20.45 -5.70 2.60
C ASP A 55 -20.89 -4.62 1.60
N GLY A 56 -20.19 -4.53 0.46
CA GLY A 56 -20.47 -3.55 -0.60
C GLY A 56 -19.83 -2.17 -0.39
N GLU A 57 -19.22 -1.91 0.77
CA GLU A 57 -18.60 -0.63 1.10
C GLU A 57 -17.07 -0.67 0.95
N PRO A 58 -16.44 0.33 0.31
CA PRO A 58 -14.99 0.42 0.29
C PRO A 58 -14.46 0.84 1.67
N VAL A 59 -13.55 0.06 2.25
CA VAL A 59 -13.01 0.31 3.60
C VAL A 59 -11.52 0.67 3.64
N GLY A 60 -10.77 0.28 2.61
CA GLY A 60 -9.33 0.51 2.54
C GLY A 60 -8.78 0.46 1.12
N VAL A 61 -7.54 0.93 0.96
CA VAL A 61 -6.80 0.96 -0.29
C VAL A 61 -5.41 0.34 -0.10
N GLY A 62 -4.99 -0.46 -1.06
CA GLY A 62 -3.71 -1.13 -1.12
C GLY A 62 -2.94 -0.73 -2.39
N LYS A 63 -1.61 -0.72 -2.31
CA LYS A 63 -0.72 -0.49 -3.45
C LYS A 63 0.31 -1.61 -3.52
N ILE A 64 0.53 -2.15 -4.71
CA ILE A 64 1.65 -3.04 -5.04
C ILE A 64 2.47 -2.33 -6.11
N ARG A 65 3.77 -2.12 -5.85
CA ARG A 65 4.75 -1.73 -6.84
C ARG A 65 5.45 -3.00 -7.30
N TRP A 66 5.43 -3.29 -8.58
CA TRP A 66 5.88 -4.60 -9.09
C TRP A 66 7.40 -4.78 -9.11
N LYS A 67 8.15 -3.74 -8.69
CA LYS A 67 9.60 -3.75 -8.52
C LYS A 67 9.99 -2.91 -7.31
N LEU A 68 11.12 -3.24 -6.70
CA LEU A 68 11.80 -2.39 -5.72
C LEU A 68 12.85 -1.53 -6.45
N THR A 69 12.80 -0.23 -6.24
CA THR A 69 13.89 0.71 -6.52
C THR A 69 14.82 0.81 -5.31
N GLU A 70 16.04 1.31 -5.49
CA GLU A 70 16.99 1.59 -4.40
C GLU A 70 16.34 2.46 -3.31
N THR A 71 15.69 3.55 -3.70
CA THR A 71 14.96 4.42 -2.77
C THR A 71 13.86 3.68 -2.01
N SER A 72 13.10 2.81 -2.69
CA SER A 72 12.01 2.06 -2.05
C SER A 72 12.49 0.97 -1.09
N ARG A 73 13.71 0.44 -1.29
CA ARG A 73 14.34 -0.50 -0.35
C ARG A 73 14.70 0.20 0.96
N GLU A 74 15.13 1.46 0.88
CA GLU A 74 15.44 2.25 2.06
C GLU A 74 14.19 2.77 2.79
N ALA A 75 13.17 3.22 2.05
CA ALA A 75 11.91 3.68 2.64
C ALA A 75 10.71 3.48 1.70
N GLY A 76 9.58 3.04 2.27
CA GLY A 76 8.29 2.93 1.58
C GLY A 76 7.98 1.54 1.03
N GLY A 77 9.00 0.73 0.73
CA GLY A 77 8.82 -0.62 0.22
C GLY A 77 8.06 -0.67 -1.11
N ASN A 78 7.66 -1.88 -1.50
CA ASN A 78 6.88 -2.11 -2.73
C ASN A 78 5.48 -2.66 -2.47
N ILE A 79 5.03 -2.68 -1.22
CA ILE A 79 3.67 -3.03 -0.85
C ILE A 79 3.24 -2.20 0.37
N GLY A 80 2.01 -1.68 0.34
CA GLY A 80 1.48 -0.86 1.41
C GLY A 80 -0.03 -0.72 1.36
N TYR A 81 -0.64 -0.32 2.47
CA TYR A 81 -2.08 -0.16 2.56
C TYR A 81 -2.46 0.96 3.53
N ALA A 82 -3.69 1.42 3.41
CA ALA A 82 -4.33 2.31 4.38
C ALA A 82 -5.81 1.92 4.55
N ILE A 83 -6.28 1.98 5.79
CA ILE A 83 -7.69 1.79 6.15
C ILE A 83 -8.27 3.15 6.51
N SER A 84 -9.42 3.49 5.93
CA SER A 84 -10.15 4.72 6.25
C SER A 84 -10.45 4.78 7.75
N ARG A 85 -10.31 5.97 8.35
CA ARG A 85 -10.34 6.16 9.82
C ARG A 85 -11.51 5.48 10.50
N GLN A 86 -12.71 5.59 9.92
CA GLN A 86 -13.94 5.02 10.47
C GLN A 86 -13.99 3.48 10.50
N TYR A 87 -13.13 2.81 9.75
CA TYR A 87 -13.10 1.33 9.66
C TYR A 87 -11.91 0.69 10.37
N ARG A 88 -11.08 1.49 11.07
CA ARG A 88 -9.94 0.95 11.84
C ARG A 88 -10.43 0.13 13.04
N GLY A 89 -9.58 -0.78 13.52
CA GLY A 89 -9.90 -1.63 14.67
C GLY A 89 -10.64 -2.94 14.34
N HIS A 90 -11.11 -3.13 13.11
CA HIS A 90 -11.91 -4.30 12.71
C HIS A 90 -11.10 -5.44 12.06
N GLY A 91 -9.76 -5.35 12.06
CA GLY A 91 -8.89 -6.36 11.42
C GLY A 91 -8.74 -6.23 9.90
N TYR A 92 -9.41 -5.26 9.26
CA TYR A 92 -9.37 -5.07 7.80
C TYR A 92 -7.98 -4.80 7.21
N GLY A 93 -7.06 -4.23 7.99
CA GLY A 93 -5.66 -4.08 7.57
C GLY A 93 -4.98 -5.44 7.32
N THR A 94 -5.26 -6.43 8.15
CA THR A 94 -4.75 -7.81 7.98
C THR A 94 -5.39 -8.49 6.78
N ILE A 95 -6.71 -8.33 6.60
CA ILE A 95 -7.42 -8.88 5.43
C ILE A 95 -6.81 -8.32 4.14
N LEU A 96 -6.74 -6.99 4.04
CA LEU A 96 -6.20 -6.32 2.86
C LEU A 96 -4.75 -6.71 2.60
N LEU A 97 -3.86 -6.66 3.60
CA LEU A 97 -2.46 -7.00 3.38
C LEU A 97 -2.29 -8.46 2.93
N LYS A 98 -3.03 -9.41 3.52
CA LYS A 98 -2.98 -10.82 3.11
C LYS A 98 -3.41 -10.98 1.64
N SER A 99 -4.52 -10.35 1.25
CA SER A 99 -4.97 -10.38 -0.15
C SER A 99 -3.94 -9.77 -1.11
N LEU A 100 -3.27 -8.66 -0.74
CA LEU A 100 -2.22 -8.07 -1.57
C LEU A 100 -1.01 -8.98 -1.73
N ILE A 101 -0.60 -9.69 -0.67
CA ILE A 101 0.48 -10.69 -0.74
C ILE A 101 0.11 -11.81 -1.70
N ASP A 102 -1.11 -12.35 -1.61
CA ASP A 102 -1.59 -13.41 -2.50
C ASP A 102 -1.60 -12.93 -3.97
N ILE A 103 -2.11 -11.72 -4.23
CA ILE A 103 -2.12 -11.12 -5.57
C ILE A 103 -0.70 -10.95 -6.11
N ALA A 104 0.22 -10.41 -5.30
CA ALA A 104 1.61 -10.22 -5.70
C ALA A 104 2.32 -11.55 -6.02
N LYS A 105 2.06 -12.60 -5.23
CA LYS A 105 2.57 -13.95 -5.50
C LYS A 105 2.03 -14.51 -6.80
N SER A 106 0.72 -14.43 -7.04
CA SER A 106 0.12 -14.87 -8.31
C SER A 106 0.62 -14.09 -9.51
N GLY A 107 0.96 -12.81 -9.33
CA GLY A 107 1.58 -11.97 -10.35
C GLY A 107 3.09 -12.13 -10.49
N ASN A 108 3.70 -13.12 -9.83
CA ASN A 108 5.15 -13.38 -9.84
C ASN A 108 6.00 -12.15 -9.43
N CYS A 109 5.54 -11.36 -8.47
CA CYS A 109 6.36 -10.31 -7.89
C CYS A 109 7.57 -10.96 -7.17
N PRO A 110 8.82 -10.64 -7.55
CA PRO A 110 9.99 -11.40 -7.12
C PRO A 110 10.32 -11.21 -5.62
N GLU A 111 9.94 -10.07 -5.06
CA GLU A 111 10.23 -9.73 -3.67
C GLU A 111 9.16 -8.76 -3.18
N LEU A 112 8.68 -8.96 -1.94
CA LEU A 112 7.81 -8.01 -1.26
C LEU A 112 8.46 -7.54 0.02
N LEU A 113 8.64 -6.23 0.11
CA LEU A 113 9.19 -5.52 1.24
C LEU A 113 8.21 -4.45 1.68
N ALA A 114 7.83 -4.51 2.95
CA ALA A 114 7.09 -3.44 3.62
C ALA A 114 8.00 -2.76 4.65
N THR A 115 7.91 -1.43 4.73
CA THR A 115 8.60 -0.65 5.77
C THR A 115 7.58 -0.03 6.69
N VAL A 116 7.79 -0.13 8.01
CA VAL A 116 6.87 0.39 9.02
C VAL A 116 7.62 1.32 9.96
N LYS A 117 7.14 2.56 10.13
CA LYS A 117 7.70 3.50 11.11
C LYS A 117 7.57 2.99 12.54
N LYS A 118 8.56 3.29 13.39
CA LYS A 118 8.61 2.83 14.80
C LYS A 118 7.40 3.18 15.65
N TYR A 119 6.75 4.31 15.40
CA TYR A 119 5.56 4.69 16.14
C TYR A 119 4.28 3.99 15.63
N ASN A 120 4.32 3.34 14.46
CA ASN A 120 3.17 2.68 13.85
C ASN A 120 3.06 1.21 14.28
N TYR A 121 2.87 0.99 15.58
CA TYR A 121 2.68 -0.33 16.16
C TYR A 121 1.47 -1.09 15.59
N ALA A 122 0.45 -0.37 15.10
CA ALA A 122 -0.72 -0.98 14.47
C ALA A 122 -0.33 -1.73 13.19
N SER A 123 0.42 -1.09 12.29
CA SER A 123 0.90 -1.76 11.08
C SER A 123 1.94 -2.83 11.40
N LYS A 124 2.81 -2.64 12.41
CA LYS A 124 3.74 -3.69 12.87
C LYS A 124 2.99 -5.00 13.18
N ARG A 125 1.95 -4.91 14.02
CA ARG A 125 1.10 -6.08 14.36
C ARG A 125 0.43 -6.70 13.14
N VAL A 126 0.06 -5.90 12.15
CA VAL A 126 -0.50 -6.41 10.89
C VAL A 126 0.55 -7.18 10.09
N MET A 127 1.78 -6.66 9.95
CA MET A 127 2.87 -7.38 9.28
C MET A 127 3.10 -8.75 9.92
N GLU A 128 3.16 -8.80 11.26
CA GLU A 128 3.38 -10.04 12.02
C GLU A 128 2.23 -11.03 11.87
N LYS A 129 0.98 -10.56 11.88
CA LYS A 129 -0.21 -11.40 11.62
C LYS A 129 -0.27 -11.95 10.20
N CYS A 130 0.38 -11.27 9.26
CA CYS A 130 0.53 -11.71 7.87
C CYS A 130 1.82 -12.54 7.67
N SER A 131 2.40 -13.07 8.74
CA SER A 131 3.64 -13.88 8.72
C SER A 131 4.83 -13.16 8.10
N GLY A 132 4.88 -11.81 8.21
CA GLY A 132 6.02 -11.04 7.74
C GLY A 132 7.28 -11.33 8.56
N GLU A 133 8.38 -11.60 7.86
CA GLU A 133 9.70 -11.82 8.45
C GLU A 133 10.38 -10.47 8.67
N LEU A 134 10.76 -10.14 9.90
CA LEU A 134 11.55 -8.95 10.20
C LEU A 134 12.99 -9.16 9.70
N VAL A 135 13.39 -8.45 8.66
CA VAL A 135 14.70 -8.63 7.99
C VAL A 135 15.70 -7.52 8.30
N ARG A 136 15.22 -6.34 8.71
CA ARG A 136 16.04 -5.20 9.13
C ARG A 136 15.28 -4.34 10.11
N GLU A 137 16.01 -3.72 11.03
CA GLU A 137 15.48 -2.75 11.98
C GLU A 137 16.46 -1.58 12.08
N THR A 138 15.92 -0.36 12.14
CA THR A 138 16.66 0.87 12.42
C THR A 138 15.92 1.65 13.50
N ASP A 139 16.50 2.76 13.97
CA ASP A 139 15.84 3.65 14.94
C ASP A 139 14.55 4.26 14.39
N GLU A 140 14.37 4.30 13.07
CA GLU A 140 13.19 4.89 12.43
C GLU A 140 12.16 3.87 11.97
N ARG A 141 12.58 2.64 11.59
CA ARG A 141 11.72 1.69 10.87
C ARG A 141 11.99 0.22 11.19
N TRP A 142 10.95 -0.59 11.01
CA TRP A 142 11.03 -2.02 10.81
C TRP A 142 10.85 -2.35 9.33
N TYR A 143 11.59 -3.35 8.85
CA TYR A 143 11.55 -3.83 7.48
C TYR A 143 11.09 -5.28 7.47
N TYR A 144 9.97 -5.54 6.81
CA TYR A 144 9.37 -6.87 6.75
C TYR A 144 9.42 -7.41 5.33
N ARG A 145 10.03 -8.59 5.15
CA ARG A 145 9.83 -9.41 3.96
C ARG A 145 8.49 -10.11 4.08
N LEU A 146 7.68 -10.06 3.03
CA LEU A 146 6.34 -10.63 3.03
C LEU A 146 6.25 -11.74 2.00
N GLY A 147 5.79 -12.92 2.43
CA GLY A 147 5.40 -13.99 1.52
C GLY A 147 6.53 -14.91 1.10
#